data_AF-T0Y4M3-F1
#
_entry.id   AF-T0Y4M3-F1
#
_cell.length_a   1.000
_cell.length_b   1.000
_cell.length_c   1.000
_cell.angle_alpha   90.00
_cell.angle_beta   90.00
_cell.angle_gamma   90.00
#
_symmetry.space_group_name_H-M   'P 1'
#
loop_
_entity.id
_entity.type
_entity.pdbx_description
1 polymer ?
#
loop_
_entity_poly.entity_id
_entity_poly.type
_entity_poly.pdbx_seq_one_letter_code
_entity_poly.pdbx_strand_id
1 'polypeptide(L)'
;GVEDVRRLDPQTWTYALGSTKTHMTGVRREKPLRGEAVVALQAWIEAAQLTEGALFRRLYRNGRPGPGLTPDQVARIVQRRARLANLPGDWAAHSLRSGFVTEAGRQGVPLGEVMAMTEHRSVGTVMGYFQAGALLSSRASDLLSADTVD
;
A
#
# COMPACT_ATOMS: atom_id res chain seq x y z
N GLY A 1 -12.18 -3.52 -10.92
CA GLY A 1 -13.13 -3.68 -9.80
C GLY A 1 -12.95 -5.01 -9.12
N VAL A 2 -14.04 -5.67 -8.74
CA VAL A 2 -14.05 -7.04 -8.20
C VAL A 2 -13.40 -8.00 -9.18
N GLU A 3 -13.60 -7.78 -10.48
CA GLU A 3 -12.98 -8.47 -11.61
C GLU A 3 -11.45 -8.30 -11.73
N ASP A 4 -10.86 -7.39 -10.95
CA ASP A 4 -9.42 -7.21 -10.85
C ASP A 4 -8.78 -8.05 -9.74
N VAL A 5 -9.58 -8.72 -8.92
CA VAL A 5 -9.10 -9.55 -7.80
C VAL A 5 -9.05 -11.02 -8.22
N ARG A 6 -7.91 -11.68 -8.03
CA ARG A 6 -7.73 -13.10 -8.29
C ARG A 6 -7.20 -13.81 -7.04
N ARG A 7 -7.87 -14.87 -6.60
CA ARG A 7 -7.39 -15.70 -5.49
C ARG A 7 -6.36 -16.68 -6.02
N LEU A 8 -5.14 -16.69 -5.46
CA LEU A 8 -4.14 -17.71 -5.78
C LEU A 8 -4.24 -18.88 -4.81
N ASP A 9 -4.28 -18.55 -3.52
CA ASP A 9 -4.40 -19.49 -2.41
C ASP A 9 -5.12 -18.82 -1.22
N PRO A 10 -5.38 -19.52 -0.10
CA PRO A 10 -6.11 -18.93 1.04
C PRO A 10 -5.45 -17.69 1.67
N GLN A 11 -4.15 -17.50 1.51
CA GLN A 11 -3.36 -16.40 2.12
C GLN A 11 -2.81 -15.40 1.11
N THR A 12 -2.80 -15.73 -0.19
CA THR A 12 -2.27 -14.89 -1.25
C THR A 12 -3.30 -14.67 -2.34
N TRP A 13 -3.66 -13.40 -2.55
CA TRP A 13 -4.48 -12.96 -3.68
C TRP A 13 -3.65 -12.02 -4.55
N THR A 14 -4.06 -11.77 -5.79
CA THR A 14 -3.51 -10.70 -6.62
C THR A 14 -4.58 -9.68 -6.97
N TYR A 15 -4.16 -8.43 -7.03
CA TYR A 15 -4.96 -7.33 -7.56
C TYR A 15 -4.30 -6.77 -8.81
N ALA A 16 -5.05 -6.77 -9.89
CA ALA A 16 -4.60 -6.27 -11.16
C ALA A 16 -4.91 -4.78 -11.29
N LEU A 17 -3.86 -3.94 -11.33
CA LEU A 17 -4.04 -2.51 -11.51
C LEU A 17 -4.54 -2.24 -12.95
N GLY A 18 -5.74 -1.63 -13.05
CA GLY A 18 -6.30 -1.21 -14.33
C GLY A 18 -5.41 -0.22 -15.08
N SER A 19 -5.63 -0.09 -16.39
CA SER A 19 -4.88 0.86 -17.24
C SER A 19 -5.14 2.30 -16.79
N THR A 20 -4.16 2.91 -16.12
CA THR A 20 -4.13 4.36 -15.92
C THR A 20 -3.84 5.05 -17.26
N LYS A 21 -4.33 6.28 -17.45
CA LYS A 21 -4.19 7.14 -18.65
C LYS A 21 -2.75 7.33 -19.19
N THR A 22 -1.73 6.74 -18.56
CA THR A 22 -0.32 6.85 -18.94
C THR A 22 0.32 5.52 -19.37
N HIS A 23 -0.46 4.43 -19.45
CA HIS A 23 0.04 3.12 -19.89
C HIS A 23 -0.86 2.52 -20.97
N MET A 24 -0.52 2.79 -22.24
CA MET A 24 -1.09 2.15 -23.43
C MET A 24 -0.33 0.88 -23.85
N THR A 25 0.45 0.28 -22.95
CA THR A 25 1.11 -1.00 -23.19
C THR A 25 0.33 -2.05 -22.43
N GLY A 26 -0.34 -2.98 -23.13
CA GLY A 26 -1.36 -3.91 -22.60
C GLY A 26 -0.91 -4.92 -21.52
N VAL A 27 0.16 -4.64 -20.76
CA VAL A 27 0.59 -5.45 -19.62
C VAL A 27 -0.13 -4.96 -18.36
N ARG A 28 -1.15 -5.71 -17.95
CA ARG A 28 -1.84 -5.53 -16.68
C ARG A 28 -0.88 -5.91 -15.55
N ARG A 29 -0.57 -4.96 -14.67
CA ARG A 29 0.36 -5.19 -13.55
C ARG A 29 -0.38 -5.76 -12.37
N GLU A 30 0.01 -6.94 -11.93
CA GLU A 30 -0.55 -7.56 -10.73
C GLU A 30 0.26 -7.17 -9.48
N LYS A 31 -0.45 -6.92 -8.39
CA LYS A 31 0.11 -6.67 -7.06
C LYS A 31 -0.31 -7.79 -6.11
N PRO A 32 0.62 -8.44 -5.41
CA PRO A 32 0.27 -9.43 -4.41
C PRO A 32 -0.42 -8.76 -3.21
N LEU A 33 -1.45 -9.40 -2.70
CA LEU A 33 -2.12 -9.11 -1.44
C LEU A 33 -1.89 -10.32 -0.52
N ARG A 34 -1.46 -10.08 0.71
CA ARG A 34 -1.17 -11.14 1.70
C ARG A 34 -1.64 -10.76 3.09
N GLY A 35 -1.79 -11.77 3.95
CA GLY A 35 -2.04 -11.61 5.38
C GLY A 35 -3.32 -10.84 5.70
N GLU A 36 -3.25 -9.89 6.63
CA GLU A 36 -4.41 -9.11 7.09
C GLU A 36 -5.16 -8.38 5.98
N ALA A 37 -4.47 -7.98 4.91
CA ALA A 37 -5.11 -7.34 3.76
C ALA A 37 -6.06 -8.30 3.03
N VAL A 38 -5.69 -9.58 2.91
CA VAL A 38 -6.55 -10.62 2.31
C VAL A 38 -7.74 -10.92 3.21
N VAL A 39 -7.50 -11.05 4.53
CA VAL A 39 -8.58 -11.29 5.51
C VAL A 39 -9.61 -10.16 5.48
N ALA A 40 -9.16 -8.91 5.52
CA ALA A 40 -10.04 -7.76 5.48
C ALA A 40 -10.80 -7.64 4.16
N LEU A 41 -10.12 -7.90 3.04
CA LEU A 41 -10.74 -7.84 1.71
C LEU A 41 -11.79 -8.93 1.52
N GLN A 42 -11.49 -10.15 1.96
CA GLN A 42 -12.43 -11.26 1.91
C GLN A 42 -13.69 -10.97 2.73
N ALA A 43 -13.51 -10.56 4.00
CA ALA A 43 -14.63 -10.22 4.87
C ALA A 43 -15.50 -9.10 4.27
N TRP A 44 -14.87 -8.11 3.62
CA TRP A 44 -15.58 -7.05 2.93
C TRP A 44 -16.38 -7.55 1.72
N ILE A 45 -15.79 -8.34 0.84
CA ILE A 45 -16.47 -8.89 -0.34
C ILE A 45 -17.67 -9.74 0.07
N GLU A 46 -17.52 -10.56 1.10
CA GLU A 46 -18.58 -11.40 1.65
C GLU A 46 -19.71 -10.56 2.26
N ALA A 47 -19.38 -9.62 3.16
CA ALA A 47 -20.37 -8.79 3.84
C ALA A 47 -21.13 -7.85 2.88
N ALA A 48 -20.46 -7.33 1.85
CA ALA A 48 -21.09 -6.46 0.86
C ALA A 48 -21.68 -7.22 -0.33
N GLN A 49 -21.57 -8.56 -0.35
CA GLN A 49 -22.07 -9.46 -1.40
C GLN A 49 -21.61 -9.01 -2.80
N LEU A 50 -20.32 -8.67 -2.92
CA LEU A 50 -19.76 -8.11 -4.15
C LEU A 50 -19.51 -9.21 -5.19
N THR A 51 -20.18 -9.12 -6.33
CA THR A 51 -19.97 -10.02 -7.47
C THR A 51 -19.22 -9.34 -8.64
N GLU A 52 -19.37 -8.03 -8.80
CA GLU A 52 -18.79 -7.27 -9.93
C GLU A 52 -18.58 -5.78 -9.60
N GLY A 53 -17.92 -5.03 -10.48
CA GLY A 53 -17.86 -3.57 -10.41
C GLY A 53 -16.94 -3.04 -9.32
N ALA A 54 -17.24 -1.87 -8.75
CA ALA A 54 -16.32 -1.22 -7.81
C ALA A 54 -16.05 -2.08 -6.56
N LEU A 55 -14.76 -2.33 -6.28
CA LEU A 55 -14.31 -3.14 -5.15
C LEU A 55 -14.53 -2.42 -3.82
N PHE A 56 -14.15 -1.15 -3.73
CA PHE A 56 -14.42 -0.31 -2.56
C PHE A 56 -15.64 0.57 -2.85
N ARG A 57 -16.66 0.44 -2.01
CA ARG A 57 -17.95 1.12 -2.19
C ARG A 57 -18.27 2.00 -0.98
N ARG A 58 -19.06 3.03 -1.21
CA ARG A 58 -19.70 3.79 -0.13
C ARG A 58 -20.54 2.83 0.70
N LEU A 59 -20.54 3.00 2.02
CA LEU A 59 -21.46 2.31 2.92
C LEU A 59 -22.47 3.32 3.47
N TYR A 60 -23.77 3.07 3.26
CA TYR A 60 -24.83 3.89 3.84
C TYR A 60 -25.08 3.50 5.31
N ARG A 61 -25.72 4.39 6.09
CA ARG A 61 -26.01 4.14 7.52
C ARG A 61 -26.85 2.88 7.77
N ASN A 62 -27.66 2.49 6.80
CA ASN A 62 -28.47 1.26 6.83
C ASN A 62 -27.68 0.00 6.44
N GLY A 63 -26.35 0.08 6.32
CA GLY A 63 -25.48 -1.06 5.99
C GLY A 63 -25.44 -1.43 4.51
N ARG A 64 -26.17 -0.73 3.63
CA ARG A 64 -26.17 -1.05 2.20
C ARG A 64 -24.93 -0.48 1.47
N PRO A 65 -24.25 -1.25 0.61
CA PRO A 65 -23.21 -0.73 -0.26
C PRO A 65 -23.82 0.12 -1.38
N GLY A 66 -23.18 1.25 -1.67
CA GLY A 66 -23.53 2.19 -2.73
C GLY A 66 -22.53 2.19 -3.89
N PRO A 67 -22.36 3.31 -4.59
CA PRO A 67 -21.39 3.40 -5.68
C PRO A 67 -19.93 3.32 -5.20
N GLY A 68 -19.00 3.15 -6.15
CA GLY A 68 -17.57 3.13 -5.89
C GLY A 68 -17.08 4.38 -5.15
N LEU A 69 -16.07 4.21 -4.29
CA LEU A 69 -15.46 5.34 -3.59
C LEU A 69 -14.71 6.26 -4.55
N THR A 70 -14.81 7.56 -4.31
CA THR A 70 -13.99 8.57 -4.97
C THR A 70 -12.62 8.69 -4.28
N PRO A 71 -11.57 9.19 -4.97
CA PRO A 71 -10.25 9.41 -4.36
C PRO A 71 -10.29 10.26 -3.08
N ASP A 72 -11.13 11.29 -3.09
CA ASP A 72 -11.33 12.19 -1.96
C ASP A 72 -12.08 11.51 -0.78
N GLN A 73 -13.01 10.58 -1.06
CA GLN A 73 -13.59 9.74 0.00
C GLN A 73 -12.54 8.82 0.64
N VAL A 74 -11.64 8.24 -0.16
CA VAL A 74 -10.52 7.44 0.36
C VAL A 74 -9.61 8.29 1.24
N ALA A 75 -9.25 9.50 0.80
CA ALA A 75 -8.44 10.42 1.59
C ALA A 75 -9.08 10.75 2.96
N ARG A 76 -10.39 11.03 2.99
CA ARG A 76 -11.11 11.27 4.25
C ARG A 76 -11.13 10.03 5.16
N ILE A 77 -11.24 8.83 4.60
CA ILE A 77 -11.16 7.58 5.39
C ILE A 77 -9.79 7.49 6.06
N VAL A 78 -8.71 7.70 5.31
CA VAL A 78 -7.33 7.66 5.86
C VAL A 78 -7.15 8.69 6.97
N GLN A 79 -7.55 9.95 6.73
CA GLN A 79 -7.49 11.02 7.74
C GLN A 79 -8.26 10.67 9.01
N ARG A 80 -9.49 10.16 8.85
CA ARG A 80 -10.31 9.77 9.99
C ARG A 80 -9.67 8.62 10.77
N ARG A 81 -9.10 7.62 10.10
CA ARG A 81 -8.44 6.48 10.75
C ARG A 81 -7.17 6.92 11.49
N ALA A 82 -6.35 7.77 10.88
CA ALA A 82 -5.16 8.32 11.54
C ALA A 82 -5.51 9.11 12.80
N ARG A 83 -6.56 9.94 12.76
CA ARG A 83 -7.06 10.66 13.94
C ARG A 83 -7.53 9.72 15.04
N LEU A 84 -8.27 8.66 14.69
CA LEU A 84 -8.73 7.67 15.67
C LEU A 84 -7.58 6.88 16.29
N ALA A 85 -6.47 6.73 15.57
CA ALA A 85 -5.24 6.09 16.06
C ALA A 85 -4.28 7.07 16.77
N ASN A 86 -4.68 8.33 16.98
CA ASN A 86 -3.85 9.39 17.58
C ASN A 86 -2.50 9.59 16.88
N LEU A 87 -2.44 9.39 15.57
CA LEU A 87 -1.22 9.59 14.80
C LEU A 87 -1.00 11.09 14.51
N PRO A 88 0.21 11.64 14.77
CA PRO A 88 0.50 13.04 14.51
C PRO A 88 0.61 13.32 13.00
N GLY A 89 0.40 14.58 12.60
CA GLY A 89 0.61 15.07 11.23
C GLY A 89 -0.62 15.08 10.31
N ASP A 90 -0.41 15.59 9.10
CA ASP A 90 -1.45 15.71 8.06
C ASP A 90 -1.46 14.48 7.15
N TRP A 91 -2.36 13.54 7.45
CA TRP A 91 -2.48 12.30 6.69
C TRP A 91 -3.23 12.53 5.38
N ALA A 92 -2.59 12.26 4.25
CA ALA A 92 -3.20 12.15 2.93
C ALA A 92 -3.04 10.74 2.34
N ALA A 93 -3.71 10.45 1.22
CA ALA A 93 -3.57 9.15 0.53
C ALA A 93 -2.11 8.82 0.15
N HIS A 94 -1.31 9.84 -0.21
CA HIS A 94 0.12 9.67 -0.51
C HIS A 94 0.95 9.23 0.71
N SER A 95 0.50 9.52 1.93
CA SER A 95 1.21 9.18 3.18
C SER A 95 1.30 7.68 3.40
N LEU A 96 0.29 6.91 2.96
CA LEU A 96 0.35 5.44 3.04
C LEU A 96 1.43 4.88 2.11
N ARG A 97 1.56 5.45 0.91
CA ARG A 97 2.55 5.03 -0.07
C ARG A 97 3.96 5.42 0.37
N SER A 98 4.18 6.64 0.84
CA SER A 98 5.49 7.05 1.36
C SER A 98 5.85 6.27 2.63
N GLY A 99 4.89 6.06 3.54
CA GLY A 99 5.07 5.23 4.73
C GLY A 99 5.50 3.80 4.40
N PHE A 100 4.89 3.17 3.38
CA PHE A 100 5.33 1.87 2.88
C PHE A 100 6.78 1.90 2.38
N VAL A 101 7.17 2.93 1.63
CA VAL A 101 8.56 3.07 1.14
C VAL A 101 9.54 3.25 2.29
N THR A 102 9.22 4.10 3.26
CA THR A 102 10.05 4.32 4.46
C THR A 102 10.22 3.03 5.25
N GLU A 103 9.13 2.31 5.50
CA GLU A 103 9.17 1.04 6.23
C GLU A 103 9.97 -0.03 5.49
N ALA A 104 9.84 -0.13 4.16
CA ALA A 104 10.64 -1.04 3.36
C ALA A 104 12.14 -0.70 3.42
N GLY A 105 12.49 0.59 3.44
CA GLY A 105 13.86 1.05 3.67
C GLY A 105 14.38 0.63 5.05
N ARG A 106 13.56 0.80 6.09
CA ARG A 106 13.89 0.39 7.47
C ARG A 106 14.13 -1.12 7.61
N GLN A 107 13.41 -1.93 6.83
CA GLN A 107 13.59 -3.38 6.79
C GLN A 107 14.70 -3.84 5.84
N GLY A 108 15.38 -2.92 5.14
CA GLY A 108 16.45 -3.25 4.21
C GLY A 108 15.98 -3.95 2.93
N VAL A 109 14.71 -3.81 2.55
CA VAL A 109 14.16 -4.39 1.30
C VAL A 109 14.88 -3.76 0.10
N PRO A 110 15.33 -4.54 -0.89
CA PRO A 110 15.99 -3.99 -2.07
C PRO A 110 15.14 -2.92 -2.77
N LEU A 111 15.75 -1.76 -3.05
CA LEU A 111 15.04 -0.62 -3.64
C LEU A 111 14.29 -0.99 -4.93
N GLY A 112 14.86 -1.87 -5.77
CA GLY A 112 14.21 -2.34 -7.00
C GLY A 112 12.88 -3.06 -6.74
N GLU A 113 12.78 -3.83 -5.66
CA GLU A 113 11.53 -4.49 -5.24
C GLU A 113 10.51 -3.48 -4.73
N VAL A 114 10.96 -2.51 -3.93
CA VAL A 114 10.11 -1.41 -3.44
C VAL A 114 9.55 -0.59 -4.61
N MET A 115 10.39 -0.28 -5.60
CA MET A 115 9.98 0.42 -6.82
C MET A 115 9.00 -0.41 -7.65
N ALA A 116 9.23 -1.71 -7.79
CA ALA A 116 8.32 -2.61 -8.50
C ALA A 116 6.96 -2.67 -7.80
N MET A 117 6.91 -2.80 -6.47
CA MET A 117 5.68 -2.84 -5.70
C MET A 117 4.91 -1.52 -5.78
N THR A 118 5.61 -0.41 -5.64
CA THR A 118 4.98 0.92 -5.66
C THR A 118 4.69 1.43 -7.07
N GLU A 119 5.39 1.01 -8.13
CA GLU A 119 5.34 1.60 -9.48
C GLU A 119 6.00 2.99 -9.61
N HIS A 120 6.97 3.30 -8.76
CA HIS A 120 7.81 4.48 -9.00
C HIS A 120 8.69 4.26 -10.23
N ARG A 121 8.59 5.16 -11.22
CA ARG A 121 9.46 5.16 -12.42
C ARG A 121 10.78 5.90 -12.20
N SER A 122 10.79 6.85 -11.26
CA SER A 122 11.95 7.66 -10.92
C SER A 122 12.51 7.22 -9.58
N VAL A 123 13.81 6.92 -9.57
CA VAL A 123 14.59 6.67 -8.36
C VAL A 123 14.56 7.90 -7.46
N GLY A 124 14.78 9.09 -8.01
CA GLY A 124 14.85 10.33 -7.22
C GLY A 124 13.61 10.60 -6.37
N THR A 125 12.41 10.26 -6.88
CA THR A 125 11.14 10.46 -6.15
C THR A 125 10.99 9.50 -4.96
N VAL A 126 11.52 8.28 -5.05
CA VAL A 126 11.37 7.26 -4.00
C VAL A 126 12.51 7.30 -2.97
N MET A 127 13.70 7.77 -3.39
CA MET A 127 14.91 7.72 -2.58
C MET A 127 14.82 8.45 -1.25
N GLY A 128 14.19 9.63 -1.21
CA GLY A 128 14.09 10.41 0.04
C GLY A 128 13.37 9.63 1.15
N TYR A 129 12.23 9.00 0.83
CA TYR A 129 11.50 8.16 1.78
C TYR A 129 12.27 6.89 2.14
N PHE A 130 12.88 6.24 1.14
CA PHE A 130 13.63 5.00 1.35
C PHE A 130 14.84 5.22 2.28
N GLN A 131 15.61 6.27 2.04
CA GLN A 131 16.76 6.65 2.87
C GLN A 131 16.35 7.03 4.29
N ALA A 132 15.25 7.76 4.46
CA ALA A 132 14.76 8.12 5.78
C ALA A 132 14.51 6.89 6.68
N GLY A 133 14.06 5.78 6.10
CA GLY A 133 13.94 4.50 6.81
C GLY A 133 15.27 3.76 6.97
N ALA A 134 16.03 3.61 5.88
CA ALA A 134 17.25 2.81 5.85
C ALA A 134 18.38 3.37 6.73
N LEU A 135 18.43 4.69 6.91
CA LEU A 135 19.46 5.33 7.73
C LEU A 135 19.37 4.94 9.21
N LEU A 136 18.17 4.62 9.72
CA LEU A 136 17.98 4.24 11.12
C LEU A 136 18.63 2.90 11.50
N SER A 137 18.88 2.03 10.52
CA SER A 137 19.51 0.72 10.70
C SER A 137 20.79 0.57 9.88
N SER A 138 21.39 1.70 9.47
CA SER A 138 22.54 1.69 8.58
C SER A 138 23.81 1.36 9.35
N ARG A 139 24.53 0.33 8.92
CA ARG A 139 25.88 0.02 9.43
C ARG A 139 26.87 1.17 9.26
N ALA A 140 26.56 2.17 8.42
CA ALA A 140 27.38 3.37 8.27
C ALA A 140 27.48 4.18 9.58
N SER A 141 26.53 4.05 10.52
CA SER A 141 26.62 4.69 11.84
C SER A 141 27.66 4.06 12.76
N ASP A 142 28.03 2.80 12.51
CA ASP A 142 28.85 1.97 13.41
C ASP A 142 30.24 1.69 12.83
N LEU A 143 30.66 2.44 11.81
CA LEU A 143 31.93 2.20 11.11
C LEU A 143 33.17 2.34 12.00
N LEU A 144 33.07 3.11 13.09
CA LEU A 144 34.15 3.31 14.06
C LEU A 144 34.01 2.41 15.30
N SER A 145 32.94 1.62 15.39
CA SER A 145 32.64 0.77 16.55
C SER A 145 33.28 -0.62 16.45
N ALA A 146 34.01 -0.91 15.38
CA ALA A 146 34.76 -2.14 15.17
C ALA A 146 36.26 -1.90 15.35
N ASP A 147 36.68 -1.78 16.62
CA ASP A 147 37.96 -2.30 17.15
C ASP A 147 37.99 -2.03 18.65
N THR A 148 37.32 -2.88 19.41
CA THR A 148 37.67 -3.14 20.81
C THR A 148 37.49 -4.64 21.03
N VAL A 149 38.42 -5.39 20.48
CA VAL A 149 38.70 -6.77 20.90
C VAL A 149 40.15 -6.73 21.40
N ASP A 150 40.33 -7.24 22.62
CA ASP A 150 41.55 -7.25 23.43
C ASP A 150 42.86 -7.62 22.71
#